data_AF-A0AAN7VN67-F1
#
_entry.id   AF-A0AAN7VN67-F1
#
_cell.length_a   1.000
_cell.length_b   1.000
_cell.length_c   1.000
_cell.angle_alpha   90.00
_cell.angle_beta   90.00
_cell.angle_gamma   90.00
#
_symmetry.space_group_name_H-M   'P 1'
#
loop_
_entity.id
_entity.type
_entity.pdbx_description
1 polymer ?
#
loop_
_entity_poly.entity_id
_entity_poly.type
_entity_poly.pdbx_seq_one_letter_code
_entity_poly.pdbx_strand_id
1 'polypeptide(L)'
;MDKFIVTLRKTKTRRDIHDWEEVQPSCSSNKLEPEVAEGSTCKNSSNSSTTPDEQLDNECSTRSSRISDSSLESELSEDASVEPEGSEMPKITVLLERVATSYKVILKCFIKKTVLDRYKNNIGALVVNDPSNFLELNKMYFGAELELYLSGNNTIIDKAELHSFKRRALDFYIELCIQIKSRFNFSSDVLHFASFFEPNLVISGDILSIAQAGLFFSGLDIDMEELNVEWNLASEVGKNFSDLDLQGFWASINEQKNSLG
;
A
#
# COMPACT_ATOMS: atom_id res chain seq x y z
N MET A 1 -20.44 55.12 -11.10
CA MET A 1 -20.11 53.87 -10.35
C MET A 1 -20.73 52.74 -11.14
N ASP A 2 -19.95 52.24 -12.09
CA ASP A 2 -20.39 51.31 -13.13
C ASP A 2 -20.43 49.87 -12.61
N LYS A 3 -21.53 49.19 -12.90
CA LYS A 3 -21.74 47.77 -12.61
C LYS A 3 -21.24 46.96 -13.81
N PHE A 4 -20.15 46.22 -13.63
CA PHE A 4 -19.70 45.22 -14.61
C PHE A 4 -20.54 43.94 -14.45
N ILE A 5 -21.34 43.63 -15.46
CA ILE A 5 -22.00 42.34 -15.64
C ILE A 5 -21.10 41.50 -16.54
N VAL A 6 -20.45 40.47 -15.99
CA VAL A 6 -19.68 39.50 -16.79
C VAL A 6 -20.64 38.39 -17.23
N THR A 7 -20.83 38.27 -18.54
CA THR A 7 -21.65 37.24 -19.18
C THR A 7 -20.75 36.04 -19.51
N LEU A 8 -20.93 34.90 -18.82
CA LEU A 8 -20.24 33.65 -19.14
C LEU A 8 -20.77 33.06 -20.46
N ARG A 9 -19.95 33.07 -21.51
CA ARG A 9 -20.21 32.33 -22.75
C ARG A 9 -19.71 30.89 -22.60
N LYS A 10 -20.62 29.91 -22.68
CA LYS A 10 -20.26 28.50 -22.94
C LYS A 10 -19.78 28.39 -24.39
N THR A 11 -18.52 28.03 -24.59
CA THR A 11 -18.06 27.51 -25.89
C THR A 11 -17.88 26.01 -25.79
N LYS A 12 -18.58 25.33 -26.71
CA LYS A 12 -18.58 23.89 -26.93
C LYS A 12 -17.76 23.68 -28.19
N THR A 13 -16.62 23.02 -28.10
CA THR A 13 -15.91 22.53 -29.29
C THR A 13 -15.40 21.11 -29.08
N ARG A 14 -15.56 20.33 -30.14
CA ARG A 14 -15.55 18.88 -30.27
C ARG A 14 -14.41 18.52 -31.23
N ARG A 15 -13.85 17.30 -31.07
CA ARG A 15 -13.01 16.54 -32.04
C ARG A 15 -11.55 17.06 -32.18
N ASP A 16 -10.51 16.24 -32.31
CA ASP A 16 -10.36 14.95 -32.98
C ASP A 16 -9.33 13.99 -32.32
N ILE A 17 -9.52 12.72 -32.64
CA ILE A 17 -8.69 11.55 -32.35
C ILE A 17 -7.60 11.47 -33.43
N HIS A 18 -6.34 11.26 -33.06
CA HIS A 18 -5.32 10.75 -33.98
C HIS A 18 -4.43 9.69 -33.34
N ASP A 19 -4.40 8.57 -34.06
CA ASP A 19 -3.46 7.46 -34.14
C ASP A 19 -2.15 7.56 -33.34
N TRP A 20 -1.91 6.52 -32.53
CA TRP A 20 -0.57 6.15 -32.08
C TRP A 20 -0.17 4.84 -32.76
N GLU A 21 0.85 4.93 -33.63
CA GLU A 21 1.52 3.79 -34.23
C GLU A 21 2.36 3.04 -33.17
N GLU A 22 2.16 1.72 -33.08
CA GLU A 22 2.97 0.82 -32.28
C GLU A 22 4.37 0.64 -32.90
N VAL A 23 5.41 1.08 -32.18
CA VAL A 23 6.80 0.75 -32.49
C VAL A 23 7.22 -0.44 -31.63
N GLN A 24 7.35 -1.62 -32.25
CA GLN A 24 7.92 -2.83 -31.65
C GLN A 24 9.46 -2.74 -31.62
N PRO A 25 10.14 -2.95 -30.47
CA PRO A 25 11.58 -3.15 -30.47
C PRO A 25 11.94 -4.62 -30.71
N SER A 26 12.77 -4.82 -31.74
CA SER A 26 13.36 -6.08 -32.19
C SER A 26 14.25 -6.74 -31.12
N CYS A 27 13.98 -8.02 -30.86
CA CYS A 27 14.88 -8.92 -30.15
C CYS A 27 16.23 -9.07 -30.88
N SER A 28 17.34 -8.81 -30.18
CA SER A 28 18.67 -9.28 -30.59
C SER A 28 19.21 -10.23 -29.54
N SER A 29 19.22 -11.51 -29.92
CA SER A 29 19.81 -12.62 -29.21
C SER A 29 21.33 -12.48 -29.19
N ASN A 30 21.95 -12.64 -28.01
CA ASN A 30 23.34 -13.07 -27.93
C ASN A 30 23.43 -14.37 -27.13
N LYS A 31 23.94 -15.35 -27.84
CA LYS A 31 24.12 -16.76 -27.55
C LYS A 31 25.58 -16.94 -27.12
N LEU A 32 25.84 -17.43 -25.91
CA LEU A 32 27.13 -18.02 -25.55
C LEU A 32 26.91 -19.22 -24.63
N GLU A 33 27.71 -20.24 -24.92
CA GLU A 33 27.60 -21.66 -24.60
C GLU A 33 28.09 -22.03 -23.18
N PRO A 34 27.84 -23.28 -22.74
CA PRO A 34 28.02 -23.71 -21.36
C PRO A 34 29.37 -24.40 -21.11
N GLU A 35 29.90 -24.27 -19.89
CA GLU A 35 30.94 -25.18 -19.38
C GLU A 35 30.36 -26.27 -18.49
N VAL A 36 30.88 -27.46 -18.76
CA VAL A 36 30.61 -28.77 -18.19
C VAL A 36 31.51 -28.98 -16.96
N ALA A 37 30.97 -29.50 -15.86
CA ALA A 37 31.75 -30.34 -14.95
C ALA A 37 30.83 -31.33 -14.22
N GLU A 38 31.09 -32.59 -14.52
CA GLU A 38 30.53 -33.81 -13.98
C GLU A 38 30.98 -34.05 -12.52
N GLY A 39 30.23 -34.87 -11.76
CA GLY A 39 30.85 -35.56 -10.62
C GLY A 39 29.95 -36.04 -9.49
N SER A 40 29.45 -37.26 -9.63
CA SER A 40 29.40 -38.31 -8.59
C SER A 40 28.28 -38.38 -7.54
N THR A 41 27.30 -39.23 -7.86
CA THR A 41 26.82 -40.45 -7.13
C THR A 41 27.20 -40.66 -5.65
N CYS A 42 26.21 -40.98 -4.78
CA CYS A 42 25.74 -42.36 -4.46
C CYS A 42 25.24 -42.55 -3.00
N LYS A 43 24.20 -43.41 -2.87
CA LYS A 43 23.78 -44.29 -1.73
C LYS A 43 22.87 -43.67 -0.65
N ASN A 44 21.58 -44.00 -0.63
CA ASN A 44 20.93 -45.21 -0.07
C ASN A 44 21.20 -45.42 1.42
N SER A 45 20.17 -45.29 2.26
CA SER A 45 19.83 -46.28 3.29
C SER A 45 18.39 -46.07 3.79
N SER A 46 17.66 -47.17 3.71
CA SER A 46 16.32 -47.49 4.18
C SER A 46 16.28 -47.70 5.69
N ASN A 47 15.06 -47.64 6.27
CA ASN A 47 14.46 -48.50 7.32
C ASN A 47 13.51 -47.64 8.20
N SER A 48 12.19 -47.75 8.10
CA SER A 48 11.25 -48.81 8.54
C SER A 48 10.67 -48.59 9.94
N SER A 49 9.33 -48.73 10.03
CA SER A 49 8.52 -49.18 11.19
C SER A 49 8.39 -48.17 12.36
N THR A 50 7.25 -47.90 13.01
CA THR A 50 6.16 -48.78 13.46
C THR A 50 4.95 -47.92 13.93
N THR A 51 3.73 -48.26 13.53
CA THR A 51 2.43 -47.93 14.20
C THR A 51 2.11 -49.03 15.22
N PRO A 52 1.34 -48.79 16.32
CA PRO A 52 -0.13 -48.86 16.23
C PRO A 52 -0.97 -48.05 17.25
N ASP A 53 -2.21 -47.78 16.82
CA ASP A 53 -3.53 -47.97 17.47
C ASP A 53 -4.02 -47.23 18.75
N GLU A 54 -5.37 -47.14 18.74
CA GLU A 54 -6.40 -46.88 19.79
C GLU A 54 -6.82 -45.42 20.02
N GLN A 55 -7.98 -44.96 19.55
CA GLN A 55 -9.40 -45.28 19.85
C GLN A 55 -9.95 -44.67 21.17
N LEU A 56 -11.24 -44.32 21.10
CA LEU A 56 -12.21 -43.92 22.15
C LEU A 56 -12.32 -42.40 22.39
N ASP A 57 -13.48 -41.77 22.56
CA ASP A 57 -14.90 -42.02 22.30
C ASP A 57 -15.65 -40.76 22.80
N ASN A 58 -16.81 -40.43 22.20
CA ASN A 58 -18.05 -39.90 22.81
C ASN A 58 -18.00 -38.64 23.73
N GLU A 59 -18.99 -37.75 23.87
CA GLU A 59 -20.44 -37.72 23.72
C GLU A 59 -20.81 -36.21 23.80
N CYS A 60 -21.47 -35.60 22.82
CA CYS A 60 -22.92 -35.41 22.75
C CYS A 60 -23.67 -35.32 24.10
N SER A 61 -23.97 -34.11 24.57
CA SER A 61 -25.21 -33.90 25.33
C SER A 61 -25.75 -32.48 25.30
N THR A 62 -26.89 -32.41 24.62
CA THR A 62 -27.92 -31.39 24.57
C THR A 62 -28.43 -31.03 25.98
N ARG A 63 -28.56 -29.74 26.30
CA ARG A 63 -29.66 -29.33 27.20
C ARG A 63 -30.21 -27.95 26.86
N SER A 64 -31.35 -28.04 26.20
CA SER A 64 -32.36 -27.01 26.02
C SER A 64 -32.93 -26.58 27.37
N SER A 65 -32.98 -25.26 27.62
CA SER A 65 -33.88 -24.66 28.59
C SER A 65 -34.53 -23.44 27.95
N ARG A 66 -35.79 -23.62 27.55
CA ARG A 66 -36.77 -22.53 27.39
C ARG A 66 -37.12 -22.03 28.78
N ILE A 67 -37.05 -20.73 29.02
CA ILE A 67 -38.06 -20.03 29.83
C ILE A 67 -38.34 -18.69 29.15
N SER A 68 -39.63 -18.45 28.99
CA SER A 68 -40.34 -17.33 28.43
C SER A 68 -39.94 -16.01 29.07
N ASP A 69 -39.84 -14.95 28.25
CA ASP A 69 -40.07 -13.61 28.74
C ASP A 69 -41.09 -12.89 27.87
N SER A 70 -42.16 -12.49 28.54
CA SER A 70 -43.22 -11.63 28.07
C SER A 70 -42.93 -10.23 28.60
N SER A 71 -42.69 -9.26 27.72
CA SER A 71 -43.04 -7.87 28.01
C SER A 71 -43.09 -7.02 26.75
N LEU A 72 -44.17 -6.26 26.71
CA LEU A 72 -44.51 -5.22 25.76
C LEU A 72 -43.61 -4.00 25.98
N GLU A 73 -42.93 -3.54 24.93
CA GLU A 73 -42.47 -2.15 24.76
C GLU A 73 -42.67 -1.84 23.26
N SER A 74 -43.74 -1.12 22.93
CA SER A 74 -43.83 0.34 22.78
C SER A 74 -43.02 0.87 21.59
N GLU A 75 -43.77 1.43 20.66
CA GLU A 75 -43.33 2.17 19.48
C GLU A 75 -42.26 3.23 19.82
N LEU A 76 -41.14 3.21 19.11
CA LEU A 76 -40.39 4.41 18.80
C LEU A 76 -39.87 4.31 17.36
N SER A 77 -40.26 5.29 16.56
CA SER A 77 -39.76 5.54 15.22
C SER A 77 -38.30 5.92 15.28
N GLU A 78 -37.42 5.00 14.90
CA GLU A 78 -36.06 5.34 14.49
C GLU A 78 -36.06 5.48 12.97
N ASP A 79 -36.10 6.73 12.51
CA ASP A 79 -35.49 7.08 11.23
C ASP A 79 -33.99 6.76 11.36
N ALA A 80 -33.64 5.50 11.13
CA ALA A 80 -32.27 5.08 10.90
C ALA A 80 -31.83 5.67 9.57
N SER A 81 -31.42 6.94 9.60
CA SER A 81 -30.41 7.45 8.68
C SER A 81 -29.20 6.55 8.85
N VAL A 82 -29.14 5.52 8.00
CA VAL A 82 -27.95 4.73 7.75
C VAL A 82 -26.93 5.70 7.19
N GLU A 83 -26.20 6.36 8.08
CA GLU A 83 -24.90 6.94 7.79
C GLU A 83 -24.12 5.84 7.07
N PRO A 84 -23.64 6.07 5.84
CA PRO A 84 -22.83 5.09 5.14
C PRO A 84 -21.49 4.93 5.88
N GLU A 85 -21.47 4.11 6.93
CA GLU A 85 -20.26 3.53 7.51
C GLU A 85 -19.67 2.56 6.48
N GLY A 86 -18.96 3.10 5.48
CA GLY A 86 -18.57 2.26 4.35
C GLY A 86 -17.42 2.75 3.49
N SER A 87 -16.75 3.85 3.85
CA SER A 87 -15.47 4.21 3.26
C SER A 87 -14.78 5.18 4.18
N GLU A 88 -13.67 4.78 4.79
CA GLU A 88 -12.69 5.77 5.21
C GLU A 88 -12.43 6.70 4.02
N MET A 89 -12.42 8.02 4.23
CA MET A 89 -12.17 8.96 3.14
C MET A 89 -10.81 8.64 2.50
N PRO A 90 -10.70 8.63 1.16
CA PRO A 90 -9.44 8.35 0.49
C PRO A 90 -8.42 9.44 0.81
N LYS A 91 -7.46 9.12 1.69
CA LYS A 91 -6.35 10.01 2.05
C LYS A 91 -5.23 9.87 1.02
N ILE A 92 -5.39 10.51 -0.13
CA ILE A 92 -4.42 10.45 -1.24
C ILE A 92 -3.03 10.95 -0.81
N THR A 93 -2.99 11.90 0.11
CA THR A 93 -1.80 12.56 0.66
C THR A 93 -0.85 11.59 1.37
N VAL A 94 -1.38 10.61 2.10
CA VAL A 94 -0.60 9.56 2.79
C VAL A 94 -0.49 8.25 2.00
N LEU A 95 -1.17 8.13 0.85
CA LEU A 95 -1.29 6.86 0.14
C LEU A 95 0.07 6.30 -0.28
N LEU A 96 0.92 7.14 -0.87
CA LEU A 96 2.25 6.77 -1.31
C LEU A 96 3.12 6.27 -0.16
N GLU A 97 3.13 7.02 0.96
CA GLU A 97 3.89 6.65 2.14
C GLU A 97 3.41 5.33 2.73
N ARG A 98 2.09 5.15 2.88
CA ARG A 98 1.49 3.93 3.44
C ARG A 98 1.82 2.71 2.60
N VAL A 99 1.62 2.78 1.28
CA VAL A 99 1.92 1.65 0.40
C VAL A 99 3.42 1.37 0.37
N ALA A 100 4.27 2.40 0.30
CA ALA A 100 5.72 2.24 0.36
C ALA A 100 6.19 1.63 1.68
N THR A 101 5.57 1.98 2.80
CA THR A 101 5.89 1.43 4.12
C THR A 101 5.50 -0.04 4.22
N SER A 102 4.27 -0.38 3.86
CA SER A 102 3.80 -1.78 3.82
C SER A 102 4.67 -2.64 2.90
N TYR A 103 5.00 -2.10 1.72
CA TYR A 103 5.88 -2.77 0.76
C TYR A 103 7.29 -3.00 1.34
N LYS A 104 7.88 -2.00 2.01
CA LYS A 104 9.17 -2.13 2.71
C LYS A 104 9.12 -3.17 3.84
N VAL A 105 8.01 -3.28 4.56
CA VAL A 105 7.84 -4.29 5.62
C VAL A 105 7.88 -5.70 5.02
N ILE A 106 7.16 -5.95 3.92
CA ILE A 106 7.18 -7.24 3.21
C ILE A 106 8.60 -7.56 2.74
N LEU A 107 9.29 -6.60 2.12
CA LEU A 107 10.66 -6.80 1.63
C LEU A 107 11.64 -7.16 2.75
N LYS A 108 11.49 -6.58 3.96
CA LYS A 108 12.35 -6.92 5.12
C LYS A 108 12.28 -8.39 5.52
N CYS A 109 11.23 -9.11 5.14
CA CYS A 109 11.09 -10.53 5.45
C CYS A 109 12.10 -11.40 4.69
N PHE A 110 12.52 -11.00 3.48
CA PHE A 110 13.32 -11.86 2.61
C PHE A 110 14.48 -11.17 1.87
N ILE A 111 14.55 -9.84 1.84
CA ILE A 111 15.63 -9.07 1.20
C ILE A 111 16.68 -8.62 2.23
N LYS A 112 17.96 -8.67 1.86
CA LYS A 112 19.09 -8.18 2.68
C LYS A 112 18.90 -6.71 3.04
N LYS A 113 19.11 -6.36 4.31
CA LYS A 113 19.07 -4.98 4.81
C LYS A 113 19.96 -4.03 4.01
N THR A 114 21.19 -4.46 3.67
CA THR A 114 22.15 -3.67 2.89
C THR A 114 21.63 -3.27 1.51
N VAL A 115 20.78 -4.11 0.90
CA VAL A 115 20.11 -3.81 -0.36
C VAL A 115 18.98 -2.80 -0.12
N LEU A 116 18.15 -3.01 0.91
CA LEU A 116 17.06 -2.07 1.25
C LEU A 116 17.56 -0.66 1.55
N ASP A 117 18.69 -0.53 2.26
CA ASP A 117 19.29 0.75 2.59
C ASP A 117 19.74 1.51 1.31
N ARG A 118 20.23 0.78 0.28
CA ARG A 118 20.59 1.36 -1.03
C ARG A 118 19.38 1.94 -1.76
N TYR A 119 18.22 1.31 -1.65
CA TYR A 119 16.98 1.72 -2.32
C TYR A 119 16.03 2.52 -1.41
N LYS A 120 16.50 3.06 -0.27
CA LYS A 120 15.67 3.77 0.72
C LYS A 120 14.77 4.86 0.10
N ASN A 121 15.32 5.61 -0.86
CA ASN A 121 14.67 6.74 -1.53
C ASN A 121 13.96 6.35 -2.83
N ASN A 122 14.18 5.15 -3.36
CA ASN A 122 13.52 4.68 -4.59
C ASN A 122 13.29 3.17 -4.52
N ILE A 123 12.35 2.77 -3.67
CA ILE A 123 12.06 1.35 -3.45
C ILE A 123 11.40 0.70 -4.68
N GLY A 124 10.76 1.49 -5.56
CA GLY A 124 10.17 1.02 -6.80
C GLY A 124 11.19 0.48 -7.81
N ALA A 125 12.42 0.98 -7.77
CA ALA A 125 13.50 0.53 -8.66
C ALA A 125 14.13 -0.81 -8.24
N LEU A 126 13.81 -1.36 -7.06
CA LEU A 126 14.36 -2.64 -6.61
C LEU A 126 13.86 -3.80 -7.49
N VAL A 127 14.79 -4.64 -7.95
CA VAL A 127 14.53 -5.89 -8.67
C VAL A 127 14.33 -7.01 -7.64
N VAL A 128 13.07 -7.39 -7.41
CA VAL A 128 12.67 -8.29 -6.30
C VAL A 128 12.88 -9.77 -6.60
N ASN A 129 13.13 -10.15 -7.85
CA ASN A 129 13.36 -11.54 -8.27
C ASN A 129 14.85 -11.88 -8.42
N ASP A 130 15.75 -10.97 -8.06
CA ASP A 130 17.20 -11.20 -8.12
C ASP A 130 17.67 -11.96 -6.86
N PRO A 131 18.10 -13.24 -6.99
CA PRO A 131 18.49 -14.06 -5.85
C PRO A 131 19.69 -13.52 -5.08
N SER A 132 20.53 -12.68 -5.69
CA SER A 132 21.68 -12.09 -5.02
C SER A 132 21.28 -11.14 -3.88
N ASN A 133 20.04 -10.64 -3.91
CA ASN A 133 19.48 -9.73 -2.91
C ASN A 133 18.83 -10.46 -1.72
N PHE A 134 18.66 -11.78 -1.79
CA PHE A 134 17.88 -12.53 -0.81
C PHE A 134 18.68 -12.85 0.45
N LEU A 135 18.00 -12.87 1.59
CA LEU A 135 18.50 -13.51 2.79
C LEU A 135 18.67 -15.01 2.55
N GLU A 136 19.52 -15.66 3.34
CA GLU A 136 19.50 -17.12 3.40
C GLU A 136 18.14 -17.60 3.93
N LEU A 137 17.61 -18.71 3.42
CA LEU A 137 16.28 -19.24 3.82
C LEU A 137 16.10 -19.37 5.34
N ASN A 138 17.17 -19.69 6.07
CA ASN A 138 17.13 -19.84 7.53
C ASN A 138 17.13 -18.50 8.30
N LYS A 139 17.44 -17.39 7.63
CA LYS A 139 17.46 -16.02 8.18
C LYS A 139 16.25 -15.19 7.76
N MET A 140 15.39 -15.72 6.89
CA MET A 140 14.14 -15.07 6.49
C MET A 140 13.12 -15.11 7.63
N TYR A 141 12.25 -14.10 7.66
CA TYR A 141 11.16 -14.00 8.64
C TYR A 141 9.84 -14.41 8.00
N PHE A 142 9.11 -15.31 8.65
CA PHE A 142 7.84 -15.86 8.14
C PHE A 142 6.66 -15.63 9.09
N GLY A 143 6.79 -14.69 10.02
CA GLY A 143 5.74 -14.35 11.00
C GLY A 143 6.00 -14.94 12.39
N ALA A 144 5.55 -14.22 13.42
CA ALA A 144 5.84 -14.55 14.81
C ALA A 144 5.28 -15.91 15.24
N GLU A 145 4.08 -16.28 14.77
CA GLU A 145 3.46 -17.57 15.10
C GLU A 145 4.29 -18.75 14.60
N LEU A 146 4.83 -18.66 13.37
CA LEU A 146 5.70 -19.71 12.84
C LEU A 146 7.02 -19.77 13.63
N GLU A 147 7.63 -18.63 13.94
CA GLU A 147 8.87 -18.62 14.74
C GLU A 147 8.66 -19.25 16.12
N LEU A 148 7.53 -18.97 16.77
CA LEU A 148 7.15 -19.60 18.04
C LEU A 148 6.94 -21.11 17.88
N TYR A 149 6.23 -21.52 16.84
CA TYR A 149 5.98 -22.93 16.53
C TYR A 149 7.29 -23.70 16.27
N LEU A 150 8.23 -23.10 15.55
CA LEU A 150 9.56 -23.68 15.27
C LEU A 150 10.47 -23.69 16.49
N SER A 151 10.29 -22.75 17.42
CA SER A 151 11.09 -22.66 18.66
C SER A 151 10.59 -23.60 19.77
N GLY A 152 9.41 -24.19 19.63
CA GLY A 152 8.83 -25.11 20.60
C GLY A 152 9.62 -26.42 20.71
N ASN A 153 9.77 -26.94 21.93
CA ASN A 153 10.55 -28.16 22.21
C ASN A 153 9.92 -29.47 21.66
N ASN A 154 8.68 -29.43 21.16
CA ASN A 154 7.90 -30.62 20.78
C ASN A 154 7.66 -30.75 19.28
N THR A 155 8.26 -29.89 18.45
CA THR A 155 7.96 -29.84 17.02
C THR A 155 8.87 -30.78 16.24
N ILE A 156 8.36 -31.97 15.89
CA ILE A 156 9.03 -32.89 14.95
C ILE A 156 8.58 -32.51 13.54
N ILE A 157 9.21 -31.48 12.96
CA ILE A 157 9.02 -31.15 11.54
C ILE A 157 10.20 -31.72 10.78
N ASP A 158 9.91 -32.44 9.69
CA ASP A 158 10.96 -32.89 8.80
C ASP A 158 11.70 -31.68 8.18
N LYS A 159 13.03 -31.76 8.13
CA LYS A 159 13.87 -30.66 7.64
C LYS A 159 13.62 -30.38 6.16
N ALA A 160 13.32 -31.41 5.36
CA ALA A 160 13.04 -31.23 3.94
C ALA A 160 11.67 -30.58 3.73
N GLU A 161 10.67 -30.96 4.52
CA GLU A 161 9.35 -30.29 4.54
C GLU A 161 9.45 -28.82 4.92
N LEU A 162 10.17 -28.49 6.00
CA LEU A 162 10.37 -27.10 6.43
C LEU A 162 11.10 -26.28 5.36
N HIS A 163 12.16 -26.85 4.77
CA HIS A 163 12.89 -26.20 3.69
C HIS A 163 11.99 -25.96 2.46
N SER A 164 11.16 -26.94 2.09
CA SER A 164 10.19 -26.82 1.00
C SER A 164 9.13 -25.75 1.30
N PHE A 165 8.66 -25.66 2.54
CA PHE A 165 7.74 -24.60 2.97
C PHE A 165 8.38 -23.22 2.82
N LYS A 166 9.59 -23.02 3.36
CA LYS A 166 10.30 -21.74 3.30
C LYS A 166 10.55 -21.29 1.86
N ARG A 167 10.87 -22.23 0.96
CA ARG A 167 11.01 -21.94 -0.47
C ARG A 167 9.71 -21.44 -1.08
N ARG A 168 8.59 -22.12 -0.83
CA ARG A 168 7.27 -21.67 -1.34
C ARG A 168 6.85 -20.31 -0.75
N ALA A 169 7.16 -20.07 0.52
CA ALA A 169 6.88 -18.78 1.14
C ALA A 169 7.73 -17.64 0.55
N LEU A 170 8.99 -17.91 0.18
CA LEU A 170 9.81 -16.99 -0.59
C LEU A 170 9.18 -16.69 -1.96
N ASP A 171 8.75 -17.72 -2.70
CA ASP A 171 8.09 -17.54 -4.00
C ASP A 171 6.83 -16.67 -3.86
N PHE A 172 6.05 -16.89 -2.80
CA PHE A 172 4.89 -16.06 -2.46
C PHE A 172 5.28 -14.59 -2.20
N TYR A 173 6.33 -14.33 -1.41
CA TYR A 173 6.76 -12.95 -1.15
C TYR A 173 7.23 -12.24 -2.43
N ILE A 174 7.97 -12.94 -3.29
CA ILE A 174 8.42 -12.40 -4.59
C ILE A 174 7.21 -12.02 -5.45
N GLU A 175 6.25 -12.94 -5.61
CA GLU A 175 5.06 -12.71 -6.41
C GLU A 175 4.20 -11.57 -5.83
N LEU A 176 3.98 -11.56 -4.52
CA LEU A 176 3.27 -10.48 -3.83
C LEU A 176 3.91 -9.12 -4.14
N CYS A 177 5.24 -9.01 -4.07
CA CYS A 177 5.94 -7.78 -4.37
C CYS A 177 5.82 -7.36 -5.86
N ILE A 178 5.90 -8.31 -6.79
CA ILE A 178 5.69 -8.06 -8.23
C ILE A 178 4.28 -7.51 -8.47
N GLN A 179 3.27 -8.12 -7.84
CA GLN A 179 1.86 -7.74 -7.97
C GLN A 179 1.58 -6.36 -7.33
N ILE A 180 2.26 -5.99 -6.24
CA ILE A 180 2.17 -4.63 -5.67
C ILE A 180 2.79 -3.62 -6.65
N LYS A 181 4.00 -3.89 -7.16
CA LYS A 181 4.67 -2.99 -8.12
C LYS A 181 3.88 -2.80 -9.42
N SER A 182 3.17 -3.83 -9.89
CA SER A 182 2.37 -3.73 -11.11
C SER A 182 1.11 -2.88 -10.93
N ARG A 183 0.57 -2.82 -9.72
CA ARG A 183 -0.64 -2.04 -9.39
C ARG A 183 -0.34 -0.64 -8.88
N PHE A 184 0.86 -0.39 -8.38
CA PHE A 184 1.21 0.86 -7.72
C PHE A 184 2.52 1.46 -8.25
N ASN A 185 2.40 2.67 -8.82
CA ASN A 185 3.56 3.40 -9.32
C ASN A 185 4.23 4.22 -8.20
N PHE A 186 5.28 3.65 -7.61
CA PHE A 186 6.10 4.33 -6.59
C PHE A 186 6.87 5.56 -7.10
N SER A 187 6.98 5.71 -8.43
CA SER A 187 7.63 6.86 -9.09
C SER A 187 6.61 7.85 -9.66
N SER A 188 5.36 7.82 -9.17
CA SER A 188 4.33 8.75 -9.63
C SER A 188 4.58 10.15 -9.06
N ASP A 189 5.00 11.08 -9.91
CA ASP A 189 5.22 12.48 -9.53
C ASP A 189 3.95 13.12 -8.96
N VAL A 190 2.76 12.74 -9.46
CA VAL A 190 1.47 13.21 -8.95
C VAL A 190 1.23 12.75 -7.51
N LEU A 191 1.60 11.53 -7.16
CA LEU A 191 1.44 11.02 -5.79
C LEU A 191 2.46 11.65 -4.82
N HIS A 192 3.68 11.92 -5.29
CA HIS A 192 4.65 12.70 -4.54
C HIS A 192 4.13 14.12 -4.31
N PHE A 193 3.60 14.76 -5.35
CA PHE A 193 2.99 16.08 -5.24
C PHE A 193 1.79 16.10 -4.29
N ALA A 194 0.93 15.08 -4.33
CA ALA A 194 -0.22 14.98 -3.43
C ALA A 194 0.20 14.94 -1.94
N SER A 195 1.38 14.42 -1.62
CA SER A 195 1.88 14.43 -0.23
C SER A 195 2.12 15.83 0.31
N PHE A 196 2.33 16.83 -0.55
CA PHE A 196 2.56 18.22 -0.13
C PHE A 196 1.39 18.79 0.67
N PHE A 197 0.17 18.29 0.44
CA PHE A 197 -1.04 18.75 1.12
C PHE A 197 -1.23 18.18 2.52
N GLU A 198 -0.27 17.41 3.04
CA GLU A 198 -0.23 17.03 4.46
C GLU A 198 -0.07 18.28 5.34
N PRO A 199 -0.91 18.48 6.37
CA PRO A 199 -0.87 19.68 7.22
C PRO A 199 0.52 19.97 7.79
N ASN A 200 1.24 18.93 8.21
CA ASN A 200 2.59 19.07 8.76
C ASN A 200 3.59 19.65 7.75
N LEU A 201 3.47 19.31 6.47
CA LEU A 201 4.34 19.83 5.41
C LEU A 201 3.93 21.25 4.98
N VAL A 202 2.63 21.55 4.99
CA VAL A 202 2.14 22.90 4.73
C VAL A 202 2.64 23.85 5.81
N ILE A 203 2.46 23.49 7.09
CA ILE A 203 2.83 24.31 8.25
C ILE A 203 4.35 24.54 8.33
N SER A 204 5.17 23.57 7.89
CA SER A 204 6.63 23.73 7.94
C SER A 204 7.12 24.86 7.05
N GLY A 205 6.40 25.17 5.96
CA GLY A 205 6.79 26.18 4.99
C GLY A 205 8.00 25.77 4.13
N ASP A 206 8.41 24.50 4.17
CA ASP A 206 9.56 24.02 3.38
C ASP A 206 9.26 24.01 1.86
N ILE A 207 7.97 23.94 1.51
CA ILE A 207 7.49 23.93 0.12
C ILE A 207 7.12 25.36 -0.26
N LEU A 208 8.05 26.07 -0.89
CA LEU A 208 7.88 27.47 -1.28
C LEU A 208 6.94 27.69 -2.47
N SER A 209 6.66 26.63 -3.23
CA SER A 209 5.82 26.74 -4.41
C SER A 209 5.05 25.47 -4.73
N ILE A 210 3.80 25.66 -5.15
CA ILE A 210 2.92 24.62 -5.70
C ILE A 210 2.69 24.79 -7.20
N ALA A 211 3.56 25.52 -7.89
CA ALA A 211 3.46 25.74 -9.34
C ALA A 211 3.39 24.43 -10.15
N GLN A 212 3.94 23.33 -9.61
CA GLN A 212 3.84 21.99 -10.20
C GLN A 212 2.39 21.51 -10.36
N ALA A 213 1.43 22.05 -9.60
CA ALA A 213 0.01 21.78 -9.80
C ALA A 213 -0.45 22.10 -11.23
N GLY A 214 0.08 23.18 -11.84
CA GLY A 214 -0.25 23.53 -13.22
C GLY A 214 0.22 22.49 -14.25
N LEU A 215 1.25 21.72 -13.93
CA LEU A 215 1.73 20.60 -14.77
C LEU A 215 0.84 19.36 -14.59
N PHE A 216 0.45 19.04 -13.36
CA PHE A 216 -0.33 17.84 -13.07
C PHE A 216 -1.83 18.01 -13.33
N PHE A 217 -2.33 19.25 -13.29
CA PHE A 217 -3.75 19.58 -13.43
C PHE A 217 -3.98 20.64 -14.52
N SER A 218 -3.38 20.42 -15.69
CA SER A 218 -3.44 21.37 -16.84
C SER A 218 -4.84 21.65 -17.38
N GLY A 219 -5.87 20.92 -16.93
CA GLY A 219 -7.28 21.14 -17.28
C GLY A 219 -8.01 22.13 -16.38
N LEU A 220 -7.36 22.61 -15.30
CA LEU A 220 -7.95 23.59 -14.39
C LEU A 220 -7.57 25.00 -14.84
N ASP A 221 -8.57 25.86 -15.01
CA ASP A 221 -8.40 27.29 -15.27
C ASP A 221 -8.17 28.02 -13.95
N ILE A 222 -6.93 27.99 -13.46
CA ILE A 222 -6.52 28.56 -12.18
C ILE A 222 -5.40 29.57 -12.44
N ASP A 223 -5.51 30.75 -11.84
CA ASP A 223 -4.37 31.66 -11.73
C ASP A 223 -3.32 31.05 -10.80
N MET A 224 -2.24 30.56 -11.38
CA MET A 224 -1.18 29.88 -10.64
C MET A 224 -0.43 30.82 -9.69
N GLU A 225 -0.39 32.11 -9.98
CA GLU A 225 0.25 33.10 -9.08
C GLU A 225 -0.63 33.31 -7.85
N GLU A 226 -1.93 33.51 -8.04
CA GLU A 226 -2.90 33.63 -6.94
C GLU A 226 -2.88 32.38 -6.06
N LEU A 227 -2.95 31.19 -6.66
CA LEU A 227 -2.87 29.92 -5.95
C LEU A 227 -1.56 29.78 -5.16
N ASN A 228 -0.43 30.21 -5.71
CA ASN A 228 0.87 30.13 -5.05
C ASN A 228 1.00 31.15 -3.90
N VAL A 229 0.38 32.32 -4.00
CA VAL A 229 0.27 33.27 -2.89
C VAL A 229 -0.59 32.68 -1.76
N GLU A 230 -1.74 32.09 -2.09
CA GLU A 230 -2.61 31.43 -1.10
C GLU A 230 -1.90 30.28 -0.39
N TRP A 231 -1.12 29.49 -1.12
CA TRP A 231 -0.30 28.43 -0.55
C TRP A 231 0.70 28.94 0.49
N ASN A 232 1.43 30.01 0.18
CA ASN A 232 2.40 30.58 1.12
C ASN A 232 1.72 31.22 2.34
N LEU A 233 0.47 31.65 2.23
CA LEU A 233 -0.32 32.11 3.39
C LEU A 233 -0.79 30.94 4.27
N ALA A 234 -1.05 29.78 3.67
CA ALA A 234 -1.51 28.59 4.37
C ALA A 234 -0.51 28.11 5.44
N SER A 235 0.81 28.25 5.22
CA SER A 235 1.82 27.88 6.22
C SER A 235 1.76 28.74 7.48
N GLU A 236 1.42 30.03 7.34
CA GLU A 236 1.30 30.95 8.48
C GLU A 236 -0.01 30.77 9.22
N VAL A 237 -1.12 30.68 8.49
CA VAL A 237 -2.46 30.51 9.08
C VAL A 237 -2.65 29.12 9.66
N GLY A 238 -2.09 28.09 9.00
CA GLY A 238 -2.21 26.68 9.36
C GLY A 238 -1.65 26.31 10.73
N LYS A 239 -0.71 27.12 11.28
CA LYS A 239 -0.15 26.91 12.63
C LYS A 239 -1.22 26.88 13.72
N ASN A 240 -2.36 27.55 13.50
CA ASN A 240 -3.48 27.57 14.45
C ASN A 240 -4.35 26.30 14.41
N PHE A 241 -4.10 25.42 13.43
CA PHE A 241 -4.95 24.26 13.11
C PHE A 241 -4.16 22.95 13.06
N SER A 242 -2.96 22.90 13.67
CA SER A 242 -2.07 21.73 13.64
C SER A 242 -2.69 20.46 14.21
N ASP A 243 -3.66 20.61 15.12
CA ASP A 243 -4.28 19.51 15.84
C ASP A 243 -5.51 18.95 15.11
N LEU A 244 -5.91 19.57 13.98
CA LEU A 244 -7.02 19.11 13.16
C LEU A 244 -6.58 17.97 12.23
N ASP A 245 -7.55 17.15 11.84
CA ASP A 245 -7.33 16.19 10.76
C ASP A 245 -7.23 16.90 9.41
N LEU A 246 -6.87 16.14 8.36
CA LEU A 246 -6.67 16.69 7.01
C LEU A 246 -7.86 17.53 6.53
N GLN A 247 -9.09 17.05 6.75
CA GLN A 247 -10.29 17.74 6.29
C GLN A 247 -10.56 18.99 7.12
N GLY A 248 -10.49 18.90 8.45
CA GLY A 248 -10.66 20.03 9.35
C GLY A 248 -9.64 21.13 9.10
N PHE A 249 -8.37 20.76 8.87
CA PHE A 249 -7.30 21.69 8.54
C PHE A 249 -7.62 22.53 7.29
N TRP A 250 -7.97 21.88 6.18
CA TRP A 250 -8.29 22.57 4.93
C TRP A 250 -9.61 23.35 5.01
N ALA A 251 -10.60 22.85 5.76
CA ALA A 251 -11.85 23.59 6.01
C ALA A 251 -11.57 24.90 6.77
N SER A 252 -10.76 24.85 7.83
CA SER A 252 -10.39 26.04 8.61
C SER A 252 -9.56 27.05 7.83
N ILE A 253 -8.63 26.60 6.97
CA ILE A 253 -7.90 27.50 6.06
C ILE A 253 -8.86 28.22 5.11
N ASN A 254 -9.81 27.47 4.52
CA ASN A 254 -10.80 28.06 3.62
C ASN A 254 -11.74 29.05 4.33
N GLU A 255 -12.15 28.77 5.56
CA GLU A 255 -12.94 29.71 6.37
C GLU A 255 -12.19 31.01 6.67
N GLN A 256 -10.90 30.92 7.03
CA GLN A 256 -10.06 32.10 7.28
C GLN A 256 -9.84 32.93 6.02
N LYS A 257 -9.70 32.30 4.85
CA LYS A 257 -9.64 33.02 3.57
C LYS A 257 -10.91 33.86 3.36
N ASN A 258 -12.07 33.29 3.64
CA ASN A 258 -13.37 33.93 3.40
C ASN A 258 -13.75 34.98 4.47
N SER A 259 -13.06 35.03 5.62
CA SER A 259 -13.32 36.02 6.66
C SER A 259 -12.55 37.33 6.48
N LEU A 260 -11.54 37.34 5.61
CA LEU A 260 -10.66 38.48 5.34
C LEU A 260 -11.14 39.39 4.18
N GLY A 261 -12.27 39.07 3.54
CA GLY A 261 -12.88 39.83 2.44
C GLY A 261 -14.37 40.07 2.65
#